data_AF-R5WXB8-F1
#
_entry.id   AF-R5WXB8-F1
#
_cell.length_a   1.000
_cell.length_b   1.000
_cell.length_c   1.000
_cell.angle_alpha   90.00
_cell.angle_beta   90.00
_cell.angle_gamma   90.00
#
_symmetry.space_group_name_H-M   'P 1'
#
loop_
_entity.id
_entity.type
_entity.pdbx_description
1 polymer ?
#
loop_
_entity_poly.entity_id
_entity_poly.type
_entity_poly.pdbx_seq_one_letter_code
_entity_poly.pdbx_strand_id
1 'polypeptide(L)'
;MIRDFHNVKKKNLVDEINAIKNDLGTDIFNALHSLRSIGNIGAHPESDINLIVEIDEGEAQKLIKFIELLMDKWYIKREEERKMLEEINQIAIDKQNEKKGIQNKER
;
A
#
# COMPACT_ATOMS: atom_id res chain seq x y z
N MET A 1 -8.29 0.01 -0.30
CA MET A 1 -6.84 0.29 -0.20
C MET A 1 -6.57 1.46 0.72
N ILE A 2 -6.65 2.73 0.29
CA ILE A 2 -6.30 3.89 1.14
C ILE A 2 -7.00 3.88 2.50
N ARG A 3 -8.34 3.80 2.51
CA ARG A 3 -9.13 3.80 3.75
C ARG A 3 -8.76 2.68 4.72
N ASP A 4 -8.52 1.51 4.15
CA ASP A 4 -8.26 0.28 4.89
C ASP A 4 -6.82 0.29 5.45
N PHE A 5 -5.84 0.54 4.59
CA PHE A 5 -4.43 0.51 4.98
C PHE A 5 -4.04 1.66 5.92
N HIS A 6 -4.48 2.89 5.60
CA HIS A 6 -4.17 4.08 6.40
C HIS A 6 -5.22 4.39 7.46
N ASN A 7 -6.26 3.56 7.60
CA ASN A 7 -7.36 3.76 8.54
C ASN A 7 -7.98 5.18 8.49
N VAL A 8 -8.16 5.71 7.27
CA VAL A 8 -8.69 7.04 7.03
C VAL A 8 -10.08 6.98 6.38
N LYS A 9 -11.00 7.83 6.79
CA LYS A 9 -12.32 7.94 6.17
C LYS A 9 -12.71 9.41 6.06
N LYS A 10 -12.84 9.91 4.84
CA LYS A 10 -13.29 11.28 4.56
C LYS A 10 -14.42 11.25 3.53
N LYS A 11 -14.93 12.43 3.18
CA LYS A 11 -16.11 12.57 2.31
C LYS A 11 -15.83 12.11 0.88
N ASN A 12 -14.64 12.38 0.36
CA ASN A 12 -14.26 12.09 -1.02
C ASN A 12 -12.80 11.60 -1.08
N LEU A 13 -12.41 11.05 -2.23
CA LEU A 13 -11.07 10.48 -2.42
C LEU A 13 -9.93 11.51 -2.33
N VAL A 14 -10.16 12.77 -2.73
CA VAL A 14 -9.12 13.81 -2.61
C VAL A 14 -8.82 14.15 -1.15
N ASP A 15 -9.85 14.23 -0.30
CA ASP A 15 -9.68 14.46 1.13
C ASP A 15 -8.96 13.29 1.81
N GLU A 16 -9.19 12.07 1.35
CA GLU A 16 -8.50 10.87 1.85
C GLU A 16 -7.02 10.88 1.47
N ILE A 17 -6.68 11.20 0.22
CA ILE A 17 -5.28 11.29 -0.24
C ILE A 17 -4.55 12.43 0.50
N ASN A 18 -5.19 13.59 0.66
CA ASN A 18 -4.62 14.72 1.38
C ASN A 18 -4.34 14.40 2.86
N ALA A 19 -5.22 13.63 3.50
CA ALA A 19 -5.08 13.27 4.91
C ALA A 19 -3.85 12.38 5.19
N ILE A 20 -3.36 11.65 4.19
CA ILE A 20 -2.21 10.73 4.32
C ILE A 20 -0.95 11.27 3.63
N LYS A 21 -0.95 12.54 3.22
CA LYS A 21 0.17 13.15 2.47
C LYS A 21 1.52 13.03 3.18
N ASN A 22 1.55 13.11 4.51
CA ASN A 22 2.80 13.04 5.26
C ASN A 22 3.35 11.60 5.35
N ASP A 23 2.49 10.60 5.16
CA ASP A 23 2.87 9.18 5.16
C ASP A 23 3.31 8.72 3.75
N LEU A 24 2.83 9.42 2.73
CA LEU A 24 3.14 9.18 1.33
C LEU A 24 4.23 10.15 0.88
N GLY A 25 5.45 9.65 0.66
CA GLY A 25 6.49 10.47 0.03
C GLY A 25 5.98 11.20 -1.22
N THR A 26 6.55 12.37 -1.52
CA THR A 26 6.03 13.34 -2.50
C THR A 26 5.64 12.73 -3.85
N ASP A 27 6.44 11.79 -4.35
CA ASP A 27 6.20 11.15 -5.65
C ASP A 27 4.92 10.30 -5.67
N ILE A 28 4.70 9.49 -4.63
CA ILE A 28 3.50 8.63 -4.51
C ILE A 28 2.25 9.50 -4.32
N PHE A 29 2.36 10.56 -3.51
CA PHE A 29 1.27 11.51 -3.33
C PHE A 29 0.86 12.16 -4.65
N ASN A 30 1.83 12.66 -5.42
CA ASN A 30 1.57 13.29 -6.72
C ASN A 30 0.98 12.28 -7.72
N ALA A 31 1.53 11.07 -7.80
CA ALA A 31 1.04 10.03 -8.68
C ALA A 31 -0.42 9.60 -8.35
N LEU A 32 -0.77 9.51 -7.06
CA LEU A 32 -2.15 9.25 -6.62
C LEU A 32 -3.11 10.37 -7.02
N HIS A 33 -2.67 11.63 -6.89
CA HIS A 33 -3.45 12.78 -7.37
C HIS A 33 -3.68 12.74 -8.88
N SER A 34 -2.64 12.43 -9.66
CA SER A 34 -2.74 12.28 -11.12
C SER A 34 -3.67 11.13 -11.51
N LEU A 35 -3.52 9.95 -10.89
CA LEU A 35 -4.40 8.80 -11.13
C LEU A 35 -5.87 9.15 -10.87
N ARG A 36 -6.16 9.83 -9.74
CA ARG A 36 -7.52 10.30 -9.43
C ARG A 36 -8.04 11.24 -10.52
N SER A 37 -7.21 12.16 -11.00
CA SER A 37 -7.61 13.10 -12.06
C SER A 37 -7.95 12.38 -13.36
N ILE A 38 -7.15 11.38 -13.75
CA ILE A 38 -7.41 10.54 -14.94
C ILE A 38 -8.71 9.76 -14.77
N GLY A 39 -8.91 9.13 -13.61
CA GLY A 39 -10.15 8.42 -13.30
C GLY A 39 -11.38 9.32 -13.34
N ASN A 40 -11.26 10.56 -12.87
CA ASN A 40 -12.34 11.54 -12.94
C ASN A 40 -12.69 11.92 -14.39
N ILE A 41 -11.70 12.03 -15.29
CA ILE A 41 -11.95 12.29 -16.72
C ILE A 41 -12.75 11.14 -17.34
N GLY A 42 -12.37 9.90 -17.04
CA GLY A 42 -13.09 8.72 -17.55
C GLY A 42 -14.50 8.55 -16.95
N ALA A 43 -14.71 8.95 -15.69
CA ALA A 43 -16.00 8.81 -14.99
C ALA A 43 -16.95 10.00 -15.18
N HIS A 44 -16.42 11.15 -15.61
CA HIS A 44 -17.18 12.37 -15.89
C HIS A 44 -16.86 12.87 -17.30
N PRO A 45 -17.43 12.23 -18.35
CA PRO A 45 -17.58 12.88 -19.64
C PRO A 45 -18.53 14.08 -19.45
N GLU A 46 -17.99 15.29 -19.30
CA GLU A 46 -18.83 16.49 -19.25
C GLU A 46 -19.66 16.64 -20.53
N SER A 47 -20.78 17.38 -20.41
CA SER A 47 -21.85 17.84 -21.33
C SER A 47 -21.79 17.56 -22.86
N ASP A 48 -20.62 17.38 -23.45
CA ASP A 48 -20.42 16.86 -24.80
C ASP A 48 -20.22 15.34 -24.76
N ILE A 49 -21.35 14.63 -24.94
CA ILE A 49 -21.50 13.17 -25.05
C ILE A 49 -20.61 12.51 -26.14
N ASN A 50 -19.84 13.30 -26.88
CA ASN A 50 -18.99 12.88 -28.00
C ASN A 50 -17.49 12.83 -27.66
N LEU A 51 -17.06 13.23 -26.45
CA LEU A 51 -15.64 13.16 -26.09
C LEU A 51 -15.30 11.79 -25.45
N ILE A 52 -14.91 10.84 -26.29
CA ILE A 52 -14.26 9.60 -25.85
C ILE A 52 -12.77 9.92 -25.67
N VAL A 53 -12.30 9.91 -24.42
CA VAL A 53 -10.87 10.01 -24.14
C VAL A 53 -10.26 8.63 -24.36
N GLU A 54 -9.54 8.46 -25.46
CA GLU A 54 -8.81 7.24 -25.75
C GLU A 54 -7.66 7.07 -24.76
N ILE A 55 -7.61 5.92 -24.10
CA ILE A 55 -6.47 5.48 -23.30
C ILE A 55 -5.73 4.46 -24.16
N ASP A 56 -4.46 4.73 -24.44
CA ASP A 56 -3.64 3.77 -25.17
C ASP A 56 -3.23 2.58 -24.27
N GLU A 57 -2.85 1.47 -24.89
CA GLU A 57 -2.45 0.27 -24.14
C GLU A 57 -1.26 0.53 -23.18
N GLY A 58 -0.34 1.41 -23.55
CA GLY A 58 0.82 1.76 -22.75
C GLY A 58 0.46 2.60 -21.52
N GLU A 59 -0.51 3.50 -21.63
CA GLU A 59 -1.07 4.27 -20.53
C GLU A 59 -1.80 3.34 -19.55
N ALA A 60 -2.70 2.48 -20.04
CA ALA A 60 -3.41 1.51 -19.22
C ALA A 60 -2.44 0.62 -18.43
N GLN A 61 -1.39 0.11 -19.08
CA GLN A 61 -0.35 -0.69 -18.42
C GLN A 61 0.38 0.07 -17.31
N LYS A 62 0.68 1.36 -17.51
CA LYS A 62 1.33 2.18 -16.47
C LYS A 62 0.42 2.39 -15.26
N LEU A 63 -0.88 2.61 -15.48
CA LEU A 63 -1.84 2.77 -14.37
C LEU A 63 -1.99 1.48 -13.57
N ILE A 64 -2.05 0.33 -14.25
CA ILE A 64 -2.06 -0.99 -13.60
C ILE A 64 -0.80 -1.20 -12.76
N LYS A 65 0.38 -0.96 -13.34
CA LYS A 65 1.66 -1.04 -12.61
C LYS A 65 1.70 -0.16 -11.37
N PHE A 66 1.07 1.01 -11.43
CA PHE A 66 0.99 1.88 -10.27
C PHE A 66 0.09 1.31 -9.17
N ILE A 67 -1.05 0.70 -9.52
CA ILE A 67 -1.90 -0.01 -8.54
C ILE A 67 -1.15 -1.20 -7.93
N GLU A 68 -0.42 -1.97 -8.73
CA GLU A 68 0.42 -3.09 -8.27
C GLU A 68 1.50 -2.60 -7.29
N LEU A 69 2.16 -1.47 -7.57
CA LEU A 69 3.11 -0.85 -6.66
C LEU A 69 2.48 -0.48 -5.31
N LEU A 70 1.25 0.04 -5.31
CA LEU A 70 0.53 0.36 -4.07
C LEU A 70 0.17 -0.90 -3.29
N MET A 71 -0.25 -1.97 -3.97
CA MET A 71 -0.51 -3.27 -3.33
C MET A 71 0.74 -3.86 -2.69
N ASP A 72 1.87 -3.83 -3.41
CA ASP A 72 3.18 -4.27 -2.91
C ASP A 72 3.57 -3.52 -1.64
N LYS A 73 3.56 -2.18 -1.70
CA LYS A 73 3.97 -1.32 -0.57
C LYS A 73 3.07 -1.45 0.64
N TRP A 74 1.76 -1.51 0.45
CA TRP A 74 0.81 -1.46 1.57
C TRP A 74 0.53 -2.84 2.13
N TYR A 75 0.32 -3.86 1.30
CA TYR A 75 -0.16 -5.14 1.81
C TYR A 75 0.91 -6.21 1.84
N ILE A 76 1.69 -6.34 0.76
CA ILE A 76 2.67 -7.44 0.62
C ILE A 76 3.84 -7.21 1.55
N LYS A 77 4.55 -6.08 1.42
CA LYS A 77 5.75 -5.80 2.22
C LYS A 77 5.48 -5.76 3.72
N ARG A 78 4.34 -5.20 4.14
CA ARG A 78 3.93 -5.21 5.55
C ARG A 78 3.86 -6.64 6.11
N GLU A 79 3.30 -7.57 5.35
CA GLU A 79 3.15 -8.96 5.78
C GLU A 79 4.48 -9.72 5.75
N GLU A 80 5.31 -9.47 4.73
CA GLU A 80 6.66 -10.03 4.65
C GLU A 80 7.52 -9.56 5.84
N GLU A 81 7.49 -8.27 6.15
CA GLU A 81 8.17 -7.69 7.31
C GLU A 81 7.66 -8.30 8.61
N ARG A 82 6.33 -8.44 8.78
CA ARG A 82 5.73 -9.07 9.96
C ARG A 82 6.27 -10.48 10.18
N LYS A 83 6.26 -11.32 9.14
CA LYS A 83 6.76 -12.70 9.21
C LYS A 83 8.24 -12.75 9.57
N MET A 84 9.05 -11.93 8.92
CA MET A 84 10.49 -11.87 9.21
C MET A 84 10.76 -11.49 10.67
N LEU A 85 10.03 -10.51 11.22
CA LEU A 85 10.17 -10.12 12.62
C LEU A 85 9.70 -11.21 13.58
N GLU A 86 8.63 -11.92 13.25
CA GLU A 86 8.15 -13.08 14.02
C GLU A 86 9.19 -14.20 14.06
N GLU A 87 9.83 -14.51 12.94
CA GLU A 87 10.91 -15.49 12.86
C GLU A 87 12.08 -15.12 13.76
N ILE A 88 12.52 -13.86 13.76
CA ILE A 88 13.60 -13.37 14.63
C ILE A 88 13.23 -13.53 16.11
N ASN A 89 11.99 -13.17 16.47
CA ASN A 89 11.51 -13.32 17.85
C ASN A 89 11.46 -14.79 18.26
N GLN A 90 11.03 -15.69 17.36
CA GLN A 90 10.98 -17.12 17.63
C GLN A 90 12.40 -17.70 17.86
N ILE A 91 13.37 -17.30 17.03
CA ILE A 91 14.78 -17.67 17.22
C ILE A 91 15.27 -17.25 18.62
N ALA A 92 14.94 -16.05 19.07
CA ALA A 92 15.33 -15.58 20.39
C ALA A 92 14.70 -16.42 21.52
N ILE A 93 13.42 -16.78 21.40
CA ILE A 93 12.71 -17.64 22.36
C ILE A 93 13.36 -19.03 22.42
N ASP A 94 13.63 -19.64 21.27
CA ASP A 94 14.22 -20.97 21.18
C ASP A 94 15.60 -21.00 21.84
N LYS A 95 16.44 -19.99 21.57
CA LYS A 95 17.76 -19.84 22.20
C LYS A 95 17.69 -19.68 23.71
N GLN A 96 16.69 -18.96 24.23
CA GLN A 96 16.48 -18.84 25.68
C GLN A 96 16.04 -20.18 26.31
N ASN A 97 15.18 -20.93 25.63
CA ASN A 97 14.70 -22.23 26.09
C ASN A 97 15.82 -23.28 26.09
N GLU A 98 16.68 -23.30 25.07
CA GLU A 98 17.89 -24.12 25.02
C GLU A 98 18.78 -23.85 26.25
N LYS A 99 19.04 -22.57 26.56
CA LYS A 99 19.85 -22.18 27.73
C LYS A 99 19.27 -22.68 29.05
N LYS A 100 17.95 -22.56 29.25
CA LYS A 100 17.26 -23.05 30.46
C LYS A 100 17.30 -24.57 30.57
N GLY A 101 17.14 -25.27 29.44
CA GLY A 101 17.22 -26.74 29.38
C GLY A 101 18.62 -27.28 29.73
N ILE A 102 19.68 -26.56 29.36
CA ILE A 102 21.06 -26.91 29.73
C ILE A 102 21.26 -26.78 31.25
N GLN A 103 20.83 -25.67 31.85
CA GLN A 103 20.98 -25.43 33.29
C GLN A 103 20.23 -26.45 34.17
N ASN A 104 19.13 -27.04 33.67
CA ASN A 104 18.38 -28.07 34.38
C ASN A 104 18.99 -29.48 34.27
N LYS A 105 19.89 -29.73 33.30
CA LYS A 105 20.58 -31.02 33.14
C LYS A 105 21.88 -31.11 33.94
N GLU A 106 22.42 -29.98 34.37
CA GLU A 106 23.68 -29.87 35.14
C GLU A 106 23.47 -29.86 36.67
N ARG A 107 22.23 -30.04 37.15
CA ARG A 107 21.87 -30.16 38.57
C ARG A 107 21.37 -31.56 38.88
#